data_AF-A0A158B317-F1
#
_entry.id   AF-A0A158B317-F1
#
_cell.length_a   1.000
_cell.length_b   1.000
_cell.length_c   1.000
_cell.angle_alpha   90.00
_cell.angle_beta   90.00
_cell.angle_gamma   90.00
#
_symmetry.space_group_name_H-M   'P 1'
#
loop_
_entity.id
_entity.type
_entity.pdbx_description
1 polymer ?
#
loop_
_entity_poly.entity_id
_entity_poly.type
_entity_poly.pdbx_seq_one_letter_code
_entity_poly.pdbx_strand_id
1 'polypeptide(L)'
;MEPKHPMQPLVRDDRNTVRFKRNHIVEYLLDNGGIDMNKLAMLDFTPEDRQQFAQLIGYSVDGYMTLSYVMNDDEAWNATEAAWVAFHPEDNKDAND
;
A
#
# COMPACT_ATOMS: atom_id res chain seq x y z
N MET A 1 -12.66 18.83 -6.41
CA MET A 1 -11.60 17.95 -5.88
C MET A 1 -11.09 17.15 -7.06
N GLU A 2 -9.77 16.99 -7.19
CA GLU A 2 -9.18 16.04 -8.14
C GLU A 2 -9.71 14.64 -7.82
N PRO A 3 -9.99 13.79 -8.82
CA PRO A 3 -10.39 12.40 -8.59
C PRO A 3 -9.23 11.62 -7.96
N LYS A 4 -9.55 10.77 -6.98
CA LYS A 4 -8.57 9.87 -6.35
C LYS A 4 -8.01 8.85 -7.34
N HIS A 5 -6.78 8.42 -7.12
CA HIS A 5 -6.18 7.32 -7.87
C HIS A 5 -6.88 5.99 -7.52
N PRO A 6 -7.00 5.06 -8.48
CA PRO A 6 -7.58 3.76 -8.20
C PRO A 6 -6.62 2.91 -7.35
N MET A 7 -7.15 2.30 -6.29
CA MET A 7 -6.43 1.33 -5.47
C MET A 7 -5.93 0.15 -6.31
N GLN A 8 -4.65 -0.23 -6.14
CA GLN A 8 -4.13 -1.43 -6.76
C GLN A 8 -4.76 -2.69 -6.13
N PRO A 9 -5.00 -3.77 -6.91
CA PRO A 9 -5.44 -5.04 -6.37
C PRO A 9 -4.45 -5.61 -5.35
N LEU A 10 -4.94 -6.37 -4.37
CA LEU A 10 -4.07 -7.10 -3.45
C LEU A 10 -3.78 -8.52 -3.92
N VAL A 11 -2.58 -9.00 -3.63
CA VAL A 11 -2.09 -10.35 -3.96
C VAL A 11 -1.29 -10.91 -2.79
N ARG A 12 -1.22 -12.25 -2.68
CA ARG A 12 -0.23 -12.92 -1.82
C ARG A 12 1.04 -13.16 -2.62
N ASP A 13 2.19 -12.88 -2.01
CA ASP A 13 3.48 -13.29 -2.56
C ASP A 13 3.85 -14.73 -2.16
N ASP A 14 4.98 -15.21 -2.66
CA ASP A 14 5.49 -16.57 -2.38
C ASP A 14 5.81 -16.82 -0.90
N ARG A 15 5.83 -15.76 -0.07
CA ARG A 15 6.04 -15.80 1.38
C ARG A 15 4.76 -15.59 2.17
N ASN A 16 3.61 -15.67 1.50
CA ASN A 16 2.29 -15.46 2.08
C ASN A 16 2.05 -14.03 2.60
N THR A 17 2.89 -13.06 2.25
CA THR A 17 2.69 -11.64 2.59
C THR A 17 1.65 -11.04 1.65
N VAL A 18 0.67 -10.31 2.20
CA VAL A 18 -0.31 -9.56 1.41
C VAL A 18 0.33 -8.26 0.92
N ARG A 19 0.33 -8.06 -0.40
CA ARG A 19 0.94 -6.92 -1.07
C ARG A 19 0.00 -6.32 -2.09
N PHE A 20 0.22 -5.06 -2.45
CA PHE A 20 -0.35 -4.50 -3.66
C PHE A 20 0.25 -5.17 -4.90
N LYS A 21 -0.58 -5.34 -5.95
CA LYS A 21 -0.12 -5.78 -7.26
C LYS A 21 0.77 -4.70 -7.86
N ARG A 22 2.07 -4.94 -7.84
CA ARG A 22 3.08 -4.02 -8.41
C ARG A 22 2.93 -3.82 -9.92
N ASN A 23 3.30 -2.63 -10.36
CA ASN A 23 3.66 -2.34 -11.74
C ASN A 23 5.17 -2.52 -11.91
N HIS A 24 5.59 -3.54 -12.65
CA HIS A 24 7.00 -3.87 -12.84
C HIS A 24 7.84 -2.75 -13.47
N ILE A 25 7.24 -1.86 -14.26
CA ILE A 25 7.97 -0.72 -14.83
C ILE A 25 8.24 0.31 -13.74
N VAL A 26 7.26 0.59 -12.88
CA VAL A 26 7.40 1.57 -11.78
C VAL A 26 8.41 1.07 -10.75
N GLU A 27 8.33 -0.21 -10.37
CA GLU A 27 9.32 -0.87 -9.52
C GLU A 27 10.73 -0.78 -10.13
N TYR A 28 10.89 -1.14 -11.41
CA TYR A 28 12.19 -1.08 -12.09
C TYR A 28 12.78 0.34 -12.08
N LEU A 29 11.95 1.37 -12.29
CA LEU A 29 12.39 2.77 -12.24
C LEU A 29 12.86 3.19 -10.85
N LEU A 30 12.21 2.72 -9.78
CA LEU A 30 12.67 2.98 -8.41
C LEU A 30 14.01 2.29 -8.16
N ASP A 31 14.12 1.01 -8.53
CA ASP A 31 15.32 0.20 -8.27
C ASP A 31 16.55 0.65 -9.08
N ASN A 32 16.35 1.24 -10.26
CA ASN A 32 17.43 1.58 -11.20
C ASN A 32 17.55 3.07 -11.51
N GLY A 33 16.63 3.91 -11.04
CA GLY A 33 16.54 5.33 -11.40
C GLY A 33 17.44 6.28 -10.59
N GLY A 34 18.18 5.76 -9.61
CA GLY A 34 19.09 6.55 -8.77
C GLY A 34 18.39 7.46 -7.74
N ILE A 35 17.09 7.26 -7.51
CA ILE A 35 16.30 7.91 -6.47
C ILE A 35 15.60 6.84 -5.63
N ASP A 36 15.60 6.98 -4.30
CA ASP A 36 14.95 6.04 -3.38
C ASP A 36 13.71 6.66 -2.72
N MET A 37 12.99 5.84 -1.95
CA MET A 37 11.80 6.27 -1.19
C MET A 37 12.10 7.42 -0.22
N ASN A 38 13.28 7.42 0.41
CA ASN A 38 13.68 8.46 1.35
C ASN A 38 13.85 9.81 0.63
N LYS A 39 14.43 9.81 -0.57
CA LYS A 39 14.60 11.01 -1.37
C LYS A 39 13.26 11.51 -1.90
N LEU A 40 12.38 10.63 -2.34
CA LEU A 40 11.00 10.98 -2.73
C LEU A 40 10.19 11.55 -1.55
N ALA A 41 10.45 11.10 -0.31
CA ALA A 41 9.84 11.65 0.90
C ALA A 41 10.15 13.13 1.14
N MET A 42 11.27 13.64 0.61
CA MET A 42 11.69 15.03 0.76
C MET A 42 11.15 15.98 -0.33
N LEU A 43 10.49 15.47 -1.36
CA LEU A 43 9.95 16.25 -2.48
C LEU A 43 8.49 16.64 -2.24
N ASP A 44 8.00 17.60 -3.01
CA ASP A 44 6.63 18.11 -2.88
C ASP A 44 5.64 17.25 -3.69
N PHE A 45 5.22 16.13 -3.08
CA PHE A 45 4.17 15.25 -3.60
C PHE A 45 3.01 15.18 -2.62
N THR A 46 1.80 15.12 -3.17
CA THR A 46 0.58 15.00 -2.38
C THR A 46 0.54 13.66 -1.62
N PRO A 47 -0.17 13.57 -0.48
CA PRO A 47 -0.41 12.29 0.20
C PRO A 47 -0.99 11.22 -0.75
N GLU A 48 -1.95 11.60 -1.59
CA GLU A 48 -2.61 10.74 -2.59
C GLU A 48 -1.59 10.13 -3.58
N ASP A 49 -0.66 10.92 -4.11
CA ASP A 49 0.38 10.42 -5.03
C ASP A 49 1.36 9.48 -4.32
N ARG A 50 1.69 9.76 -3.06
CA ARG A 50 2.58 8.92 -2.24
C ARG A 50 1.94 7.56 -1.95
N GLN A 51 0.65 7.57 -1.62
CA GLN A 51 -0.14 6.37 -1.43
C GLN A 51 -0.13 5.52 -2.70
N GLN A 52 -0.48 6.12 -3.84
CA GLN A 52 -0.53 5.38 -5.11
C GLN A 52 0.85 4.87 -5.53
N PHE A 53 1.91 5.65 -5.33
CA PHE A 53 3.26 5.21 -5.62
C PHE A 53 3.66 3.98 -4.80
N ALA A 54 3.40 3.98 -3.48
CA ALA A 54 3.65 2.83 -2.62
C ALA A 54 2.91 1.57 -3.14
N GLN A 55 1.65 1.71 -3.54
CA GLN A 55 0.89 0.61 -4.12
C GLN A 55 1.50 0.09 -5.42
N LEU A 56 1.89 1.00 -6.33
CA LEU A 56 2.47 0.66 -7.62
C LEU A 56 3.83 -0.06 -7.52
N ILE A 57 4.59 0.16 -6.44
CA ILE A 57 5.85 -0.57 -6.19
C ILE A 57 5.65 -1.88 -5.42
N GLY A 58 4.40 -2.27 -5.13
CA GLY A 58 4.10 -3.54 -4.47
C GLY A 58 4.38 -3.58 -2.96
N TYR A 59 4.21 -2.43 -2.29
CA TYR A 59 4.35 -2.36 -0.84
C TYR A 59 3.47 -3.40 -0.14
N SER A 60 3.94 -3.92 0.98
CA SER A 60 3.12 -4.82 1.78
C SER A 60 2.02 -4.04 2.50
N VAL A 61 0.87 -4.68 2.70
CA VAL A 61 -0.31 -3.99 3.26
C VAL A 61 -0.07 -3.62 4.72
N ASP A 62 0.54 -4.51 5.50
CA ASP A 62 0.94 -4.26 6.87
C ASP A 62 1.86 -3.03 6.98
N GLY A 63 2.87 -2.95 6.10
CA GLY A 63 3.76 -1.81 6.02
C GLY A 63 3.02 -0.54 5.60
N TYR A 64 2.14 -0.64 4.61
CA TYR A 64 1.42 0.50 4.03
C TYR A 64 0.57 1.21 5.09
N MET A 65 -0.12 0.45 5.92
CA MET A 65 -0.96 0.97 7.00
C MET A 65 -0.16 1.72 8.09
N THR A 66 1.16 1.54 8.15
CA THR A 66 2.03 2.29 9.08
C THR A 66 2.51 3.65 8.55
N LEU A 67 2.21 3.98 7.29
CA LEU A 67 2.68 5.23 6.68
C LEU A 67 1.85 6.41 7.18
N SER A 68 2.52 7.49 7.60
CA SER A 68 1.88 8.66 8.22
C SER A 68 0.85 9.37 7.34
N TYR A 69 0.99 9.26 6.02
CA TYR A 69 0.06 9.80 5.02
C TYR A 69 -1.10 8.84 4.66
N VAL A 70 -1.11 7.63 5.20
CA VAL A 70 -2.22 6.66 5.12
C VAL A 70 -3.08 6.72 6.38
N MET A 71 -2.46 6.87 7.56
CA MET A 71 -3.17 6.93 8.85
C MET A 71 -4.20 8.07 8.96
N ASN A 72 -4.12 9.08 8.09
CA ASN A 72 -5.05 10.21 8.06
C ASN A 72 -6.06 10.10 6.90
N ASP A 73 -6.14 8.95 6.22
CA ASP A 73 -7.07 8.68 5.12
C ASP A 73 -7.93 7.45 5.45
N ASP A 74 -9.07 7.70 6.10
CA ASP A 74 -10.02 6.67 6.53
C ASP A 74 -10.46 5.76 5.38
N GLU A 75 -10.56 6.27 4.16
CA GLU A 75 -10.97 5.48 2.99
C GLU A 75 -9.89 4.46 2.61
N ALA A 76 -8.63 4.91 2.52
CA ALA A 76 -7.49 4.04 2.25
C ALA A 76 -7.29 3.00 3.37
N TRP A 77 -7.48 3.42 4.62
CA TRP A 77 -7.44 2.54 5.79
C TRP A 77 -8.52 1.45 5.71
N ASN A 78 -9.79 1.83 5.57
CA ASN A 78 -10.91 0.89 5.54
C ASN A 78 -10.80 -0.10 4.36
N ALA A 79 -10.34 0.36 3.19
CA ALA A 79 -10.15 -0.48 2.03
C ALA A 79 -9.04 -1.54 2.25
N THR A 80 -7.96 -1.18 2.94
CA THR A 80 -6.85 -2.09 3.23
C THR A 80 -7.16 -3.03 4.40
N GLU A 81 -7.87 -2.57 5.42
CA GLU A 81 -8.32 -3.40 6.55
C GLU A 81 -9.31 -4.48 6.11
N ALA A 82 -10.36 -4.12 5.36
CA ALA A 82 -11.34 -5.09 4.88
C ALA A 82 -10.69 -6.20 4.04
N ALA A 83 -9.71 -5.82 3.22
CA ALA A 83 -8.98 -6.76 2.40
C ALA A 83 -7.98 -7.58 3.23
N TRP A 84 -7.30 -6.99 4.21
CA TRP A 84 -6.46 -7.72 5.16
C TRP A 84 -7.22 -8.85 5.86
N VAL A 85 -8.42 -8.55 6.37
CA VAL A 85 -9.31 -9.53 7.02
C VAL A 85 -9.73 -10.64 6.04
N ALA A 86 -10.00 -10.30 4.78
CA ALA A 86 -10.34 -11.30 3.76
C ALA A 86 -9.16 -12.25 3.47
N PHE A 87 -7.92 -11.77 3.60
CA PHE A 87 -6.74 -12.62 3.51
C PHE A 87 -6.48 -13.40 4.81
N HIS A 88 -6.81 -12.87 5.99
CA HIS A 88 -6.55 -13.49 7.30
C HIS A 88 -7.85 -13.78 8.08
N PRO A 89 -8.71 -14.70 7.60
CA PRO A 89 -9.98 -15.01 8.26
C PRO A 89 -9.81 -15.67 9.64
N GLU A 90 -8.65 -16.27 9.91
CA GLU A 90 -8.29 -16.87 11.21
C GLU A 90 -8.14 -15.84 12.33
N ASP A 91 -7.60 -14.65 12.04
CA ASP A 91 -7.36 -13.60 13.05
C ASP A 91 -8.66 -12.98 13.57
N ASN A 92 -9.79 -13.26 12.91
CA ASN A 92 -11.11 -12.76 13.27
C ASN A 92 -11.95 -13.77 14.07
N LYS A 93 -11.44 -14.98 14.32
CA LYS A 93 -12.16 -16.01 15.11
C LYS A 93 -11.97 -15.85 16.62
N ASP A 94 -10.87 -15.23 17.05
CA ASP A 94 -10.54 -15.07 18.47
C ASP A 94 -11.19 -13.83 19.11
N ALA A 95 -12.00 -13.08 18.37
CA ALA A 95 -12.71 -11.89 18.87
C ALA A 95 -14.08 -12.19 19.50
N ASN A 96 -14.52 -13.46 19.53
CA ASN A 96 -15.84 -13.87 20.00
C ASN A 96 -15.84 -15.04 21.02
N ASP A 97 -14.70 -15.39 21.62
CA ASP A 97 -14.60 -16.37 22.71
C ASP A 97 -14.35 -15.70 24.08
#